data_AF-A0A1N7RWJ8-F1
#
_entry.id   AF-A0A1N7RWJ8-F1
#
_cell.length_a   1.000
_cell.length_b   1.000
_cell.length_c   1.000
_cell.angle_alpha   90.00
_cell.angle_beta   90.00
_cell.angle_gamma   90.00
#
_symmetry.space_group_name_H-M   'P 1'
#
loop_
_entity.id
_entity.type
_entity.pdbx_description
1 polymer ?
#
loop_
_entity_poly.entity_id
_entity_poly.type
_entity_poly.pdbx_seq_one_letter_code
_entity_poly.pdbx_strand_id
1 'polypeptide(L)' 'MTIPFEHTRAVLRTRDLLRELSMGEQIDADTLRRRATSLLKHFPEPSDIDLSAAVLPSVWSRSDAKWYE' A
#
# COMPACT_ATOMS: atom_id res chain seq x y z
N MET A 1 4.40 -16.25 4.77
CA MET A 1 3.33 -16.82 3.93
C MET A 1 2.06 -16.08 4.31
N THR A 2 1.53 -15.25 3.41
CA THR A 2 0.21 -14.62 3.59
C THR A 2 -0.84 -15.64 3.19
N ILE A 3 -1.81 -15.96 4.05
CA ILE A 3 -2.93 -16.84 3.66
C ILE A 3 -3.98 -16.05 2.85
N PRO A 4 -4.81 -16.71 2.00
CA PRO A 4 -5.80 -16.00 1.17
C PRO A 4 -6.73 -15.07 1.96
N PHE A 5 -7.06 -15.45 3.20
CA PHE A 5 -7.83 -14.62 4.11
C PHE A 5 -7.11 -13.32 4.50
N GLU A 6 -5.82 -13.39 4.84
CA GLU A 6 -5.02 -12.21 5.21
C GLU A 6 -4.85 -11.25 4.03
N HIS A 7 -4.63 -11.79 2.83
CA HIS A 7 -4.55 -11.01 1.60
C HIS A 7 -5.87 -10.26 1.34
N THR A 8 -7.00 -10.97 1.35
CA THR A 8 -8.33 -10.36 1.15
C THR A 8 -8.60 -9.28 2.19
N ARG A 9 -8.26 -9.55 3.45
CA ARG A 9 -8.41 -8.58 4.55
C ARG A 9 -7.54 -7.34 4.34
N ALA A 10 -6.32 -7.50 3.85
CA ALA A 10 -5.41 -6.39 3.57
C ALA A 10 -5.92 -5.50 2.43
N VAL A 11 -6.44 -6.10 1.35
CA VAL A 11 -7.07 -5.36 0.24
C VAL A 11 -8.26 -4.53 0.75
N LEU A 12 -9.19 -5.16 1.48
CA LEU A 12 -10.38 -4.47 2.00
C LEU A 12 -10.02 -3.32 2.94
N ARG A 13 -9.07 -3.55 3.87
CA ARG A 13 -8.62 -2.51 4.80
C ARG A 13 -7.85 -1.39 4.12
N THR A 14 -7.09 -1.69 3.06
CA THR A 14 -6.41 -0.66 2.26
C THR A 14 -7.42 0.23 1.56
N ARG A 15 -8.47 -0.35 0.96
CA ARG A 15 -9.59 0.42 0.38
C ARG A 15 -10.23 1.34 1.43
N ASP A 16 -10.50 0.83 2.62
CA ASP A 16 -11.13 1.61 3.68
C ASP A 16 -10.23 2.76 4.14
N LEU A 17 -8.93 2.52 4.35
CA LEU A 17 -7.95 3.58 4.65
C LEU A 17 -7.89 4.64 3.55
N LEU A 18 -7.84 4.26 2.27
CA LEU A 18 -7.82 5.21 1.16
C LEU A 18 -9.11 6.03 1.06
N ARG A 19 -10.25 5.45 1.44
CA ARG A 19 -11.53 6.16 1.51
C ARG A 19 -11.55 7.18 2.65
N GLU A 20 -11.05 6.83 3.83
CA GLU A 20 -10.91 7.76 4.95
C GLU A 20 -10.04 8.97 4.54
N LEU A 21 -8.89 8.71 3.90
CA LEU A 21 -8.00 9.75 3.40
C LEU A 21 -8.66 10.63 2.33
N SER A 22 -9.45 10.03 1.41
CA SER A 22 -10.14 10.81 0.37
C SER A 22 -11.30 11.66 0.91
N MET A 23 -11.85 11.29 2.07
CA MET A 23 -12.87 12.08 2.78
C MET A 23 -12.27 13.22 3.63
N GLY A 24 -10.93 13.36 3.66
CA GLY A 24 -10.25 14.42 4.40
C GLY A 24 -10.10 14.14 5.90
N GLU A 25 -10.23 12.88 6.31
CA GLU A 25 -10.04 12.49 7.71
C GLU A 25 -8.62 12.81 8.17
N GLN A 26 -8.51 13.54 9.27
CA GLN A 26 -7.22 13.97 9.80
C GLN A 26 -6.59 12.81 10.58
N ILE A 27 -5.68 12.09 9.93
CA ILE A 27 -4.90 11.01 10.51
C ILE A 27 -3.49 11.54 10.74
N ASP A 28 -2.97 11.40 11.96
CA ASP A 28 -1.59 11.78 12.25
C ASP A 28 -0.60 10.92 11.43
N ALA A 29 0.51 11.52 11.04
CA ALA A 29 1.46 10.89 10.12
C ALA A 29 2.06 9.57 10.65
N ASP A 30 2.23 9.44 11.97
CA ASP A 30 2.75 8.21 12.58
C ASP A 30 1.73 7.07 12.53
N THR A 31 0.47 7.35 12.89
CA THR A 31 -0.63 6.39 12.79
C THR A 31 -0.85 5.98 11.33
N LEU A 32 -0.82 6.92 10.40
CA LEU A 32 -0.92 6.61 8.97
C LEU A 32 0.21 5.66 8.54
N ARG A 33 1.46 5.97 8.92
CA ARG A 33 2.62 5.14 8.61
C ARG A 33 2.47 3.74 9.21
N ARG A 34 2.11 3.61 10.49
CA ARG A 34 1.91 2.29 11.13
C ARG A 34 0.80 1.48 10.46
N ARG A 35 -0.33 2.12 10.13
CA ARG A 35 -1.44 1.47 9.42
C ARG A 35 -1.01 1.02 8.02
N ALA A 36 -0.39 1.90 7.24
CA ALA A 36 0.11 1.59 5.91
C ALA A 36 1.11 0.42 5.94
N THR A 37 2.14 0.48 6.80
CA THR A 37 3.13 -0.61 6.93
C THR A 37 2.48 -1.93 7.32
N SER A 38 1.46 -1.93 8.17
CA SER A 38 0.74 -3.16 8.52
C SER A 38 -0.06 -3.75 7.35
N LEU A 39 -0.57 -2.91 6.44
CA LEU A 39 -1.34 -3.37 5.27
C LEU A 39 -0.42 -3.91 4.18
N LEU A 40 0.69 -3.19 3.93
CA LEU A 40 1.73 -3.57 2.98
C LEU A 40 2.38 -4.92 3.26
N LYS A 41 2.27 -5.46 4.48
CA LYS A 41 2.77 -6.81 4.82
C LYS A 41 2.08 -7.93 4.06
N HIS A 42 0.82 -7.73 3.67
CA HIS A 42 -0.03 -8.79 3.13
C HIS A 42 -0.51 -8.49 1.71
N PHE A 43 -0.47 -7.22 1.28
CA PHE A 43 -0.82 -6.75 -0.06
C PHE A 43 -0.37 -5.29 -0.24
N PRO A 44 0.03 -4.85 -1.43
CA PRO A 44 0.29 -5.62 -2.66
C PRO A 44 1.56 -6.47 -2.58
N GLU A 45 1.63 -7.55 -3.37
CA GLU A 45 2.88 -8.29 -3.55
C GLU A 45 3.89 -7.43 -4.33
N PRO A 46 5.21 -7.66 -4.19
CA PRO A 46 6.21 -6.93 -4.96
C PRO A 46 5.97 -6.97 -6.48
N SER A 47 5.45 -8.10 -6.99
CA SER A 47 5.04 -8.28 -8.39
C SER A 47 3.90 -7.34 -8.81
N ASP A 48 2.92 -7.11 -7.95
CA ASP A 48 1.81 -6.19 -8.21
C ASP A 48 2.32 -4.74 -8.30
N ILE A 49 3.26 -4.37 -7.41
CA ILE A 49 3.92 -3.06 -7.45
C ILE A 49 4.72 -2.88 -8.74
N ASP A 50 5.54 -3.86 -9.09
CA ASP A 50 6.37 -3.81 -10.30
C ASP A 50 5.52 -3.75 -11.57
N LEU A 51 4.40 -4.49 -11.61
CA LEU A 51 3.43 -4.39 -12.70
C LEU A 51 2.79 -3.00 -12.75
N SER A 52 2.38 -2.44 -11.61
CA SER A 52 1.81 -1.09 -11.55
C SER A 52 2.79 -0.02 -12.04
N ALA A 53 4.09 -0.17 -11.70
CA ALA A 53 5.16 0.72 -12.13
C ALA A 53 5.45 0.58 -13.63
N ALA A 54 5.32 -0.62 -14.20
CA ALA A 54 5.44 -0.80 -15.64
C ALA A 54 4.28 -0.14 -16.42
N VAL A 55 3.06 -0.13 -15.85
CA VAL A 55 1.87 0.48 -16.49
C VAL A 55 1.83 2.01 -16.30
N LEU A 56 2.23 2.52 -15.14
CA LEU A 56 2.23 3.95 -14.80
C LEU A 56 3.59 4.41 -14.24
N PRO A 57 4.66 4.40 -15.05
CA PRO A 57 6.03 4.65 -14.60
C PRO A 57 6.30 6.08 -14.12
N SER A 58 5.44 7.04 -14.47
CA SER A 58 5.53 8.42 -13.97
C SER A 58 4.89 8.61 -12.58
N VAL A 59 4.14 7.62 -12.10
CA VAL A 59 3.41 7.68 -10.83
C VAL A 59 4.03 6.73 -9.81
N TRP A 60 4.33 5.50 -10.23
CA TRP A 60 4.81 4.44 -9.35
C TRP A 60 6.27 4.08 -9.64
N SER A 61 7.04 3.83 -8.58
CA SER A 61 8.38 3.25 -8.65
C SER A 61 8.32 1.73 -8.47
N ARG A 62 9.38 1.05 -8.91
CA ARG A 62 9.54 -0.39 -8.69
C ARG A 62 9.67 -0.68 -7.19
N SER A 63 9.31 -1.89 -6.78
CA SER A 63 9.37 -2.33 -5.39
C SER A 63 10.78 -2.32 -4.80
N ASP A 64 11.80 -2.42 -5.65
CA ASP A 64 13.23 -2.40 -5.30
C ASP A 64 13.88 -1.01 -5.48
N ALA A 65 13.11 0.02 -5.85
CA ALA A 65 13.63 1.35 -6.07
C ALA A 65 14.25 1.91 -4.78
N LYS A 66 15.55 2.20 -4.84
CA LYS A 66 16.25 2.84 -3.73
C LYS A 66 15.94 4.33 -3.75
N TRP A 67 15.47 4.84 -2.60
CA TRP A 67 15.40 6.27 -2.35
C TRP A 67 16.83 6.76 -2.12
N TYR A 68 17.33 7.61 -3.02
CA TYR A 68 18.55 8.38 -2.77
C TYR A 68 18.12 9.63 -2.00
N GLU A 69 18.57 9.74 -0.74
CA GLU A 69 18.55 11.00 0.01
C GLU A 69 19.56 12.01 -0.57
#